data_AF-Q44126-F1
#
_entry.id   AF-Q44126-F1
#
_cell.length_a   1.000
_cell.length_b   1.000
_cell.length_c   1.000
_cell.angle_alpha   90.00
_cell.angle_beta   90.00
_cell.angle_gamma   90.00
#
_symmetry.space_group_name_H-M   'P 1'
#
loop_
_entity.id
_entity.type
_entity.pdbx_description
1 polymer ?
#
loop_
_entity_poly.entity_id
_entity_poly.type
_entity_poly.pdbx_seq_one_letter_code
_entity_poly.pdbx_strand_id
1 'polypeptide(L)'
;IDATKIDLTQFNAKELNNFGDASVLIIDGQKIDLAGVNFKNSKTVEINGKTMVAVACCSNLEYMKFGQLWQKEGKQQVKDNSLFLQGERTATDKMPAGGNYKYVGTWDALVSKGTNWIAEADNNRESGYRTEFDVNFSDKKVNGKLFDKGGVNPVFTVDATINGNGFIGSAKTSDSGFALDAGSSQHGNAVFSDIKVNGGFYGPTAGELGGQFHHKSDNGSVGAVFGAKRQIEK
;
A
#
# COMPACT_ATOMS: atom_id res chain seq x y z
N ILE A 1 9.84 -13.35 1.05
CA ILE A 1 9.27 -12.29 1.89
C ILE A 1 9.36 -10.98 1.14
N ASP A 2 8.36 -10.12 1.26
CA ASP A 2 8.48 -8.71 0.88
C ASP A 2 8.65 -7.89 2.16
N ALA A 3 9.60 -6.96 2.17
CA ALA A 3 9.77 -6.01 3.27
C ALA A 3 10.47 -4.77 2.72
N THR A 4 9.72 -3.72 2.38
CA THR A 4 10.28 -2.50 1.80
C THR A 4 9.67 -1.27 2.44
N LYS A 5 10.35 -0.13 2.26
CA LYS A 5 9.79 1.20 2.51
C LYS A 5 9.98 2.14 1.34
N ILE A 6 9.01 3.00 1.09
CA ILE A 6 9.07 4.11 0.13
C ILE A 6 9.31 5.40 0.91
N ASP A 7 10.41 6.08 0.65
CA ASP A 7 10.67 7.42 1.18
C ASP A 7 9.75 8.44 0.50
N LEU A 8 8.99 9.24 1.26
CA LEU A 8 8.01 10.17 0.71
C LEU A 8 8.59 11.55 0.34
N THR A 9 9.89 11.76 0.51
CA THR A 9 10.61 12.94 0.02
C THR A 9 11.28 12.62 -1.32
N GLN A 10 11.91 11.46 -1.40
CA GLN A 10 12.67 10.99 -2.57
C GLN A 10 11.87 10.08 -3.49
N PHE A 11 10.70 9.60 -3.05
CA PHE A 11 9.82 8.70 -3.81
C PHE A 11 10.56 7.48 -4.39
N ASN A 12 11.46 6.91 -3.58
CA ASN A 12 12.21 5.70 -3.90
C ASN A 12 11.97 4.61 -2.85
N ALA A 13 11.95 3.36 -3.31
CA ALA A 13 11.84 2.21 -2.43
C ALA A 13 13.23 1.74 -1.94
N LYS A 14 13.28 1.24 -0.71
CA LYS A 14 14.43 0.57 -0.10
C LYS A 14 13.96 -0.70 0.60
N GLU A 15 14.77 -1.75 0.55
CA GLU A 15 14.54 -2.97 1.31
C GLU A 15 14.68 -2.70 2.81
N LEU A 16 13.90 -3.45 3.58
CA LEU A 16 13.96 -3.53 5.04
C LEU A 16 14.43 -4.92 5.44
N ASN A 17 15.10 -5.02 6.58
CA ASN A 17 15.40 -6.31 7.17
C ASN A 17 14.08 -6.94 7.66
N ASN A 18 13.86 -8.22 7.35
CA ASN A 18 12.78 -9.01 7.91
C ASN A 18 13.17 -10.49 7.93
N PHE A 19 12.70 -11.24 8.93
CA PHE A 19 13.05 -12.64 9.17
C PHE A 19 11.92 -13.64 8.93
N GLY A 20 10.85 -13.25 8.23
CA GLY A 20 9.72 -14.12 7.92
C GLY A 20 8.43 -13.80 8.67
N ASP A 21 8.40 -12.73 9.46
CA ASP A 21 7.23 -12.32 10.25
C ASP A 21 6.83 -10.89 9.81
N ALA A 22 5.73 -10.79 9.08
CA ALA A 22 5.25 -9.50 8.57
C ALA A 22 4.65 -8.60 9.67
N SER A 23 4.36 -9.16 10.86
CA SER A 23 3.87 -8.42 12.02
C SER A 23 4.98 -7.72 12.82
N VAL A 24 6.25 -8.00 12.49
CA VAL A 24 7.41 -7.36 13.12
C VAL A 24 8.12 -6.48 12.10
N LEU A 25 8.23 -5.19 12.39
CA LEU A 25 9.04 -4.25 11.61
C LEU A 25 10.42 -4.10 12.24
N ILE A 26 11.48 -4.13 11.42
CA ILE A 26 12.86 -3.98 11.90
C ILE A 26 13.43 -2.64 11.44
N ILE A 27 13.71 -1.76 12.41
CA ILE A 27 14.31 -0.43 12.18
C ILE A 27 15.61 -0.34 12.97
N ASP A 28 16.71 -0.03 12.28
CA ASP A 28 18.06 0.02 12.85
C ASP A 28 18.42 -1.21 13.72
N GLY A 29 17.97 -2.39 13.29
CA GLY A 29 18.19 -3.67 14.00
C GLY A 29 17.26 -3.93 15.18
N GLN A 30 16.41 -2.98 15.56
CA GLN A 30 15.44 -3.12 16.65
C GLN A 30 14.04 -3.49 16.12
N LYS A 31 13.30 -4.29 16.90
CA LYS A 31 11.98 -4.79 16.53
C LYS A 31 10.86 -3.84 16.98
N ILE A 32 9.87 -3.65 16.13
CA ILE A 32 8.60 -2.98 16.44
C ILE A 32 7.47 -3.96 16.15
N ASP A 33 6.73 -4.36 17.19
CA ASP A 33 5.54 -5.21 17.07
C ASP A 33 4.35 -4.38 16.54
N LEU A 34 3.82 -4.79 15.38
CA LEU A 34 2.74 -4.11 14.66
C LEU A 34 1.34 -4.63 15.04
N ALA A 35 1.21 -5.68 15.85
CA ALA A 35 -0.07 -6.23 16.25
C ALA A 35 -0.89 -5.26 17.12
N GLY A 36 -2.21 -5.32 17.04
CA GLY A 36 -3.08 -4.52 17.91
C GLY A 36 -4.56 -4.77 17.67
N VAL A 37 -5.39 -4.17 18.51
CA VAL A 37 -6.85 -4.45 18.59
C VAL A 37 -7.67 -3.64 17.60
N ASN A 38 -7.17 -2.49 17.16
CA ASN A 38 -7.88 -1.61 16.24
C ASN A 38 -7.61 -2.04 14.79
N PHE A 39 -8.45 -1.57 13.86
CA PHE A 39 -8.26 -1.82 12.43
C PHE A 39 -6.85 -1.45 11.94
N LYS A 40 -6.37 -0.26 12.32
CA LYS A 40 -4.96 0.15 12.22
C LYS A 40 -4.44 0.54 13.59
N ASN A 41 -3.15 0.31 13.84
CA ASN A 41 -2.55 0.52 15.15
C ASN A 41 -1.32 1.42 15.04
N SER A 42 -1.25 2.43 15.90
CA SER A 42 -0.07 3.28 16.04
C SER A 42 0.89 2.70 17.07
N LYS A 43 2.17 2.65 16.73
CA LYS A 43 3.27 2.16 17.55
C LYS A 43 4.31 3.25 17.66
N THR A 44 4.68 3.62 18.88
CA THR A 44 5.74 4.60 19.14
C THR A 44 6.84 3.91 19.93
N VAL A 45 8.06 3.91 19.38
CA VAL A 45 9.22 3.21 19.96
C VAL A 45 10.45 4.11 19.87
N GLU A 46 11.25 4.15 20.93
CA GLU A 46 12.56 4.81 20.92
C GLU A 46 13.62 3.86 20.36
N ILE A 47 14.31 4.27 19.28
CA ILE A 47 15.35 3.48 18.62
C ILE A 47 16.57 4.38 18.44
N ASN A 48 17.67 4.02 19.11
CA ASN A 48 18.95 4.75 19.05
C ASN A 48 18.81 6.27 19.30
N GLY A 49 17.95 6.65 20.25
CA GLY A 49 17.68 8.06 20.59
C GLY A 49 16.71 8.79 19.65
N LYS A 50 16.04 8.07 18.75
CA LYS A 50 15.00 8.59 17.85
C LYS A 50 13.63 8.01 18.21
N THR A 51 12.64 8.87 18.35
CA THR A 51 11.24 8.45 18.49
C THR A 51 10.68 8.05 17.12
N MET A 52 10.57 6.76 16.86
CA MET A 52 9.96 6.22 15.64
C MET A 52 8.47 6.00 15.86
N VAL A 53 7.66 6.35 14.87
CA VAL A 53 6.22 6.11 14.87
C VAL A 53 5.83 5.32 13.63
N ALA A 54 5.15 4.20 13.82
CA ALA A 54 4.59 3.38 12.74
C ALA A 54 3.07 3.28 12.91
N VAL A 55 2.31 3.51 11.84
CA VAL A 55 0.87 3.24 11.79
C VAL A 55 0.66 2.07 10.86
N ALA A 56 0.31 0.91 11.43
CA ALA A 56 0.23 -0.35 10.71
C ALA A 56 -1.23 -0.78 10.49
N CYS A 57 -1.56 -1.06 9.23
CA CYS A 57 -2.78 -1.70 8.78
C CYS A 57 -2.47 -3.15 8.33
N CYS A 58 -3.37 -4.12 8.45
CA CYS A 58 -4.72 -4.04 9.01
C CYS A 58 -4.97 -5.24 9.95
N SER A 59 -5.92 -5.13 10.87
CA SER A 59 -6.26 -6.21 11.81
C SER A 59 -6.85 -7.46 11.14
N ASN A 60 -7.44 -7.34 9.96
CA ASN A 60 -8.00 -8.46 9.18
C ASN A 60 -6.98 -9.10 8.21
N LEU A 61 -5.76 -8.57 8.14
CA LEU A 61 -4.65 -9.11 7.36
C LEU A 61 -3.68 -9.79 8.32
N GLU A 62 -3.48 -11.08 8.15
CA GLU A 62 -2.68 -11.92 9.04
C GLU A 62 -1.22 -12.02 8.57
N TYR A 63 -1.01 -12.14 7.26
CA TYR A 63 0.27 -12.48 6.64
C TYR A 63 0.96 -11.30 5.97
N MET A 64 0.38 -10.11 6.12
CA MET A 64 0.98 -8.87 5.65
C MET A 64 0.65 -7.69 6.57
N LYS A 65 1.50 -6.65 6.50
CA LYS A 65 1.27 -5.34 7.09
C LYS A 65 1.76 -4.25 6.16
N PHE A 66 1.08 -3.12 6.16
CA PHE A 66 1.54 -1.93 5.46
C PHE A 66 1.13 -0.69 6.24
N GLY A 67 1.67 0.46 5.86
CA GLY A 67 1.20 1.74 6.35
C GLY A 67 2.32 2.77 6.39
N GLN A 68 2.27 3.64 7.39
CA GLN A 68 3.12 4.82 7.48
C GLN A 68 4.21 4.62 8.54
N LEU A 69 5.39 5.17 8.29
CA LEU A 69 6.53 5.16 9.20
C LEU A 69 7.25 6.51 9.14
N TRP A 70 7.48 7.13 10.29
CA TRP A 70 8.22 8.38 10.38
C TRP A 70 9.00 8.52 11.69
N GLN A 71 9.95 9.45 11.71
CA GLN A 71 10.59 9.91 12.93
C GLN A 71 9.84 11.13 13.47
N LYS A 72 9.45 11.09 14.74
CA LYS A 72 8.88 12.24 15.45
C LYS A 72 10.00 13.09 16.05
N GLU A 73 9.98 14.39 15.77
CA GLU A 73 10.86 15.37 16.41
C GLU A 73 10.03 16.43 17.16
N GLY A 74 10.23 16.51 18.48
CA GLY A 74 9.49 17.45 19.33
C GLY A 74 7.98 17.20 19.32
N LYS A 75 7.19 18.29 19.37
CA LYS A 75 5.72 18.20 19.51
C LYS A 75 4.99 17.91 18.20
N GLN A 76 5.51 18.34 17.06
CA GLN A 76 4.79 18.30 15.77
C GLN A 76 5.66 18.07 14.53
N GLN A 77 7.00 18.04 14.64
CA GLN A 77 7.82 17.84 13.44
C GLN A 77 7.90 16.36 13.09
N VAL A 78 7.78 16.10 11.80
CA VAL A 78 7.87 14.77 11.20
C VAL A 78 9.07 14.78 10.26
N LYS A 79 9.98 13.83 10.45
CA LYS A 79 11.12 13.59 9.56
C LYS A 79 11.04 12.20 8.95
N ASP A 80 11.71 12.05 7.80
CA ASP A 80 11.88 10.78 7.10
C ASP A 80 10.56 10.02 6.91
N ASN A 81 9.50 10.76 6.57
CA ASN A 81 8.18 10.17 6.35
C ASN A 81 8.27 9.15 5.21
N SER A 82 7.70 7.97 5.45
CA SER A 82 7.79 6.85 4.55
C SER A 82 6.54 5.98 4.63
N LEU A 83 6.32 5.20 3.58
CA LEU A 83 5.36 4.10 3.58
C LEU A 83 6.12 2.79 3.68
N PHE A 84 5.55 1.76 4.31
CA PHE A 84 6.15 0.43 4.35
C PHE A 84 5.15 -0.64 3.92
N LEU A 85 5.67 -1.75 3.42
CA LEU A 85 4.95 -2.98 3.09
C LEU A 85 5.78 -4.18 3.53
N GLN A 86 5.18 -5.10 4.29
CA GLN A 86 5.74 -6.39 4.65
C GLN A 86 4.75 -7.50 4.33
N GLY A 87 5.23 -8.65 3.86
CA GLY A 87 4.36 -9.77 3.51
C GLY A 87 5.04 -11.13 3.42
N GLU A 88 4.39 -12.11 4.02
CA GLU A 88 4.75 -13.53 4.02
C GLU A 88 4.17 -14.22 2.79
N ARG A 89 5.01 -14.33 1.74
CA ARG A 89 4.60 -14.87 0.44
C ARG A 89 3.96 -16.26 0.57
N THR A 90 2.87 -16.45 -0.16
CA THR A 90 2.28 -17.78 -0.38
C THR A 90 3.32 -18.68 -1.04
N ALA A 91 3.45 -19.93 -0.60
CA ALA A 91 4.31 -20.88 -1.28
C ALA A 91 3.80 -21.12 -2.72
N THR A 92 4.70 -21.17 -3.71
CA THR A 92 4.30 -21.22 -5.13
C THR A 92 3.44 -22.44 -5.47
N ASP A 93 3.64 -23.57 -4.78
CA ASP A 93 2.84 -24.80 -4.91
C ASP A 93 1.45 -24.71 -4.23
N LYS A 94 1.22 -23.67 -3.43
CA LYS A 94 -0.06 -23.38 -2.78
C LYS A 94 -0.85 -22.26 -3.44
N MET A 95 -0.33 -21.67 -4.51
CA MET A 95 -1.06 -20.71 -5.32
C MET A 95 -2.29 -21.38 -5.95
N PRO A 96 -3.46 -20.74 -5.97
CA PRO A 96 -4.63 -21.27 -6.68
C PRO A 96 -4.29 -21.54 -8.15
N ALA A 97 -4.62 -22.74 -8.64
CA ALA A 97 -4.38 -23.12 -10.03
C ALA A 97 -5.33 -22.41 -11.02
N GLY A 98 -6.41 -21.81 -10.51
CA GLY A 98 -7.42 -21.12 -11.30
C GLY A 98 -8.50 -20.48 -10.41
N GLY A 99 -9.47 -19.84 -11.07
CA GLY A 99 -10.61 -19.20 -10.42
C GLY A 99 -10.53 -17.68 -10.37
N ASN A 100 -11.70 -17.06 -10.25
CA ASN A 100 -11.90 -15.62 -10.19
C ASN A 100 -12.31 -15.22 -8.78
N TYR A 101 -11.57 -14.30 -8.17
CA TYR A 101 -11.81 -13.90 -6.79
C TYR A 101 -11.72 -12.39 -6.65
N LYS A 102 -12.64 -11.83 -5.87
CA LYS A 102 -12.58 -10.43 -5.43
C LYS A 102 -11.67 -10.32 -4.20
N TYR A 103 -10.85 -9.28 -4.14
CA TYR A 103 -10.14 -8.87 -2.94
C TYR A 103 -10.53 -7.43 -2.61
N VAL A 104 -10.77 -7.16 -1.33
CA VAL A 104 -11.17 -5.85 -0.83
C VAL A 104 -10.26 -5.44 0.32
N GLY A 105 -9.86 -4.17 0.32
CA GLY A 105 -8.90 -3.64 1.26
C GLY A 105 -8.87 -2.11 1.28
N THR A 106 -7.72 -1.58 1.71
CA THR A 106 -7.44 -0.15 1.80
C THR A 106 -5.96 0.09 1.46
N TRP A 107 -5.53 1.35 1.50
CA TRP A 107 -4.22 1.77 1.04
C TRP A 107 -3.76 3.04 1.76
N ASP A 108 -2.44 3.24 1.80
CA ASP A 108 -1.82 4.49 2.21
C ASP A 108 -1.01 5.04 1.04
N ALA A 109 -1.12 6.35 0.79
CA ALA A 109 -0.39 7.01 -0.29
C ALA A 109 -0.14 8.48 -0.03
N LEU A 110 0.90 9.01 -0.68
CA LEU A 110 1.13 10.43 -0.88
C LEU A 110 1.26 10.70 -2.37
N VAL A 111 0.53 11.70 -2.85
CA VAL A 111 0.66 12.26 -4.20
C VAL A 111 1.02 13.74 -4.05
N SER A 112 2.09 14.17 -4.71
CA SER A 112 2.62 15.52 -4.61
C SER A 112 2.75 16.17 -5.99
N LYS A 113 2.08 17.32 -6.17
CA LYS A 113 2.17 18.17 -7.35
C LYS A 113 1.81 19.61 -6.97
N GLY A 114 2.78 20.37 -6.49
CA GLY A 114 2.56 21.72 -5.91
C GLY A 114 1.89 21.70 -4.54
N THR A 115 0.81 20.91 -4.40
CA THR A 115 0.17 20.54 -3.13
C THR A 115 0.29 19.03 -2.89
N ASN A 116 -0.09 18.58 -1.69
CA ASN A 116 -0.09 17.18 -1.29
C ASN A 116 -1.52 16.66 -1.16
N TRP A 117 -1.76 15.49 -1.74
CA TRP A 117 -2.95 14.67 -1.52
C TRP A 117 -2.53 13.37 -0.86
N ILE A 118 -3.31 12.91 0.12
CA ILE A 118 -2.97 11.76 0.96
C ILE A 118 -4.15 10.78 0.98
N ALA A 119 -3.84 9.50 0.85
CA ALA A 119 -4.73 8.41 1.26
C ALA A 119 -4.24 7.85 2.58
N GLU A 120 -5.15 7.69 3.54
CA GLU A 120 -4.86 7.08 4.83
C GLU A 120 -5.75 5.87 5.05
N ALA A 121 -5.14 4.71 5.34
CA ALA A 121 -5.89 3.46 5.48
C ALA A 121 -7.07 3.60 6.46
N ASP A 122 -8.25 3.10 6.06
CA ASP A 122 -9.48 3.12 6.84
C ASP A 122 -10.33 1.85 6.63
N ASN A 123 -11.37 1.66 7.45
CA ASN A 123 -12.24 0.47 7.41
C ASN A 123 -13.61 0.74 6.78
N ASN A 124 -13.81 1.89 6.14
CA ASN A 124 -15.07 2.23 5.47
C ASN A 124 -15.08 1.67 4.04
N ARG A 125 -15.69 0.48 3.89
CA ARG A 125 -15.78 -0.23 2.61
C ARG A 125 -16.72 0.41 1.58
N GLU A 126 -17.54 1.38 1.97
CA GLU A 126 -18.52 2.02 1.07
C GLU A 126 -17.98 3.32 0.48
N SER A 127 -17.35 4.15 1.31
CA SER A 127 -16.92 5.51 0.94
C SER A 127 -15.56 5.91 1.50
N GLY A 128 -14.76 4.97 2.00
CA GLY A 128 -13.39 5.22 2.46
C GLY A 128 -12.35 5.20 1.34
N TYR A 129 -11.08 5.19 1.75
CA TYR A 129 -9.93 4.91 0.89
C TYR A 129 -9.89 3.42 0.52
N ARG A 130 -10.78 3.02 -0.37
CA ARG A 130 -11.01 1.63 -0.73
C ARG A 130 -9.99 1.15 -1.75
N THR A 131 -9.67 -0.13 -1.68
CA THR A 131 -9.06 -0.85 -2.79
C THR A 131 -9.88 -2.07 -3.15
N GLU A 132 -10.07 -2.29 -4.44
CA GLU A 132 -10.77 -3.45 -4.97
C GLU A 132 -9.94 -4.10 -6.05
N PHE A 133 -9.76 -5.42 -5.96
CA PHE A 133 -9.03 -6.19 -6.96
C PHE A 133 -9.87 -7.35 -7.45
N ASP A 134 -9.93 -7.50 -8.77
CA ASP A 134 -10.43 -8.66 -9.46
C ASP A 134 -9.23 -9.50 -9.90
N VAL A 135 -9.10 -10.70 -9.33
CA VAL A 135 -7.96 -11.59 -9.54
C VAL A 135 -8.43 -12.84 -10.26
N ASN A 136 -7.84 -13.10 -11.42
CA ASN A 136 -8.08 -14.29 -12.21
C ASN A 136 -6.79 -15.12 -12.25
N PHE A 137 -6.77 -16.23 -11.49
CA PHE A 137 -5.60 -17.10 -11.42
C PHE A 137 -5.41 -17.94 -12.69
N SER A 138 -6.50 -18.22 -13.41
CA SER A 138 -6.46 -18.99 -14.67
C SER A 138 -5.75 -18.19 -15.77
N ASP A 139 -6.14 -16.92 -15.92
CA ASP A 139 -5.57 -16.00 -16.92
C ASP A 139 -4.34 -15.25 -16.39
N LYS A 140 -3.97 -15.49 -15.13
CA LYS A 140 -2.84 -14.85 -14.44
C LYS A 140 -2.95 -13.32 -14.45
N LYS A 141 -4.13 -12.79 -14.13
CA LYS A 141 -4.40 -11.34 -14.12
C LYS A 141 -4.81 -10.81 -12.76
N VAL A 142 -4.36 -9.60 -12.46
CA VAL A 142 -4.77 -8.79 -11.32
C VAL A 142 -5.18 -7.42 -11.85
N ASN A 143 -6.46 -7.07 -11.69
CA ASN A 143 -6.99 -5.77 -12.05
C ASN A 143 -7.45 -5.05 -10.77
N GLY A 144 -6.83 -3.91 -10.48
CA GLY A 144 -7.04 -3.16 -9.24
C GLY A 144 -7.66 -1.80 -9.46
N LYS A 145 -8.40 -1.33 -8.45
CA LYS A 145 -8.98 0.01 -8.35
C LYS A 145 -8.69 0.58 -6.97
N LEU A 146 -8.11 1.76 -6.89
CA LEU A 146 -7.80 2.47 -5.65
C LEU A 146 -8.56 3.79 -5.64
N PHE A 147 -9.34 4.02 -4.59
CA PHE A 147 -10.32 5.10 -4.51
C PHE A 147 -9.90 6.18 -3.50
N ASP A 148 -10.24 7.43 -3.83
CA ASP A 148 -10.31 8.51 -2.84
C ASP A 148 -11.56 8.34 -1.96
N LYS A 149 -11.51 8.92 -0.77
CA LYS A 149 -12.63 8.97 0.17
C LYS A 149 -13.82 9.71 -0.45
N GLY A 150 -14.98 9.07 -0.45
CA GLY A 150 -16.20 9.55 -1.10
C GLY A 150 -16.18 9.51 -2.63
N GLY A 151 -15.06 9.10 -3.25
CA GLY A 151 -14.92 9.04 -4.70
C GLY A 151 -15.75 7.92 -5.34
N VAL A 152 -16.56 8.25 -6.34
CA VAL A 152 -17.33 7.25 -7.11
C VAL A 152 -16.40 6.46 -8.05
N ASN A 153 -15.44 7.16 -8.67
CA ASN A 153 -14.46 6.58 -9.59
C ASN A 153 -13.11 6.39 -8.87
N PRO A 154 -12.31 5.38 -9.27
CA PRO A 154 -10.97 5.22 -8.71
C PRO A 154 -10.03 6.31 -9.21
N VAL A 155 -9.10 6.74 -8.34
CA VAL A 155 -8.02 7.66 -8.71
C VAL A 155 -6.86 6.93 -9.38
N PHE A 156 -6.64 5.66 -9.03
CA PHE A 156 -5.69 4.79 -9.71
C PHE A 156 -6.36 3.47 -10.13
N THR A 157 -5.98 2.99 -11.31
CA THR A 157 -6.23 1.62 -11.76
C THR A 157 -4.91 0.87 -11.88
N VAL A 158 -4.93 -0.42 -11.58
CA VAL A 158 -3.78 -1.33 -11.69
C VAL A 158 -4.11 -2.42 -12.71
N ASP A 159 -3.21 -2.67 -13.65
CA ASP A 159 -3.21 -3.86 -14.50
C ASP A 159 -1.90 -4.60 -14.30
N ALA A 160 -1.98 -5.83 -13.80
CA ALA A 160 -0.81 -6.64 -13.51
C ALA A 160 -0.99 -8.10 -13.92
N THR A 161 0.15 -8.76 -14.13
CA THR A 161 0.23 -10.17 -14.50
C THR A 161 0.86 -10.96 -13.37
N ILE A 162 0.24 -12.10 -13.05
CA ILE A 162 0.69 -13.02 -11.99
C ILE A 162 1.89 -13.83 -12.52
N ASN A 163 2.95 -13.88 -11.72
CA ASN A 163 4.10 -14.74 -11.93
C ASN A 163 4.52 -15.39 -10.61
N GLY A 164 4.42 -16.71 -10.53
CA GLY A 164 4.60 -17.46 -9.28
C GLY A 164 3.63 -16.99 -8.20
N ASN A 165 4.16 -16.55 -7.07
CA ASN A 165 3.39 -16.04 -5.92
C ASN A 165 3.37 -14.49 -5.83
N GLY A 166 3.67 -13.81 -6.94
CA GLY A 166 3.60 -12.36 -7.03
C GLY A 166 2.99 -11.87 -8.33
N PHE A 167 2.96 -10.56 -8.50
CA PHE A 167 2.48 -9.92 -9.71
C PHE A 167 3.28 -8.63 -10.00
N ILE A 168 3.44 -8.34 -11.29
CA ILE A 168 4.09 -7.13 -11.79
C ILE A 168 3.20 -6.53 -12.87
N GLY A 169 3.09 -5.21 -12.88
CA GLY A 169 2.22 -4.50 -13.80
C GLY A 169 2.43 -3.00 -13.77
N SER A 170 1.39 -2.26 -14.11
CA SER A 170 1.40 -0.81 -14.03
C SER A 170 0.17 -0.23 -13.33
N ALA A 171 0.37 0.95 -12.74
CA ALA A 171 -0.67 1.81 -12.22
C ALA A 171 -0.80 3.06 -13.09
N LYS A 172 -2.03 3.52 -13.28
CA LYS A 172 -2.34 4.76 -14.01
C LYS A 172 -3.58 5.46 -13.45
N THR A 173 -3.66 6.77 -13.67
CA THR A 173 -4.89 7.54 -13.48
C THR A 173 -5.80 7.41 -14.71
N SER A 174 -6.97 8.04 -14.68
CA SER A 174 -7.71 8.36 -15.92
C SER A 174 -6.92 9.36 -16.77
N ASP A 175 -7.33 9.54 -18.04
CA ASP A 175 -6.73 10.51 -18.96
C ASP A 175 -6.83 11.95 -18.45
N SER A 176 -7.91 12.26 -17.72
CA SER A 176 -8.12 13.55 -17.07
C SER A 176 -7.42 13.69 -15.71
N GLY A 177 -6.87 12.60 -15.16
CA GLY A 177 -6.29 12.59 -13.82
C GLY A 177 -7.30 12.87 -12.72
N PHE A 178 -6.80 13.32 -11.57
CA PHE A 178 -7.63 13.78 -10.44
C PHE A 178 -7.04 15.03 -9.78
N ALA A 179 -7.90 15.84 -9.16
CA ALA A 179 -7.48 17.04 -8.43
C ALA A 179 -6.92 16.66 -7.05
N LEU A 180 -5.79 17.25 -6.66
CA LEU A 180 -5.19 17.02 -5.34
C LEU A 180 -5.90 17.81 -4.24
N ASP A 181 -6.54 18.92 -4.63
CA ASP A 181 -7.38 19.75 -3.76
C ASP A 181 -8.69 20.01 -4.51
N ALA A 182 -9.77 19.36 -4.06
CA ALA A 182 -11.08 19.48 -4.70
C ALA A 182 -11.66 20.92 -4.62
N GLY A 183 -11.14 21.77 -3.73
CA GLY A 183 -11.57 23.16 -3.57
C GLY A 183 -10.77 24.18 -4.40
N SER A 184 -9.71 23.77 -5.08
CA SER A 184 -8.78 24.67 -5.77
C SER A 184 -8.52 24.25 -7.22
N SER A 185 -8.67 25.19 -8.16
CA SER A 185 -8.26 25.04 -9.55
C SER A 185 -6.83 25.51 -9.81
N GLN A 186 -6.11 25.96 -8.77
CA GLN A 186 -4.79 26.58 -8.89
C GLN A 186 -3.71 25.59 -9.35
N HIS A 187 -3.88 24.31 -9.00
CA HIS A 187 -2.96 23.24 -9.37
C HIS A 187 -3.68 22.27 -10.29
N GLY A 188 -3.17 22.07 -11.50
CA GLY A 188 -3.76 21.13 -12.45
C GLY A 188 -3.74 19.69 -11.92
N ASN A 189 -4.57 18.82 -12.51
CA ASN A 189 -4.75 17.44 -12.07
C ASN A 189 -3.43 16.65 -12.05
N ALA A 190 -3.30 15.74 -11.08
CA ALA A 190 -2.28 14.68 -11.13
C ALA A 190 -2.68 13.67 -12.20
N VAL A 191 -1.77 13.44 -13.14
CA VAL A 191 -1.90 12.45 -14.21
C VAL A 191 -0.68 11.56 -14.16
N PHE A 192 -0.91 10.25 -14.13
CA PHE A 192 0.15 9.25 -14.10
C PHE A 192 -0.16 8.14 -15.08
N SER A 193 0.86 7.70 -15.82
CA SER A 193 0.78 6.60 -16.78
C SER A 193 1.93 5.63 -16.54
N ASP A 194 1.65 4.34 -16.69
CA ASP A 194 2.64 3.26 -16.71
C ASP A 194 3.61 3.24 -15.52
N ILE A 195 3.14 3.60 -14.32
CA ILE A 195 3.96 3.49 -13.11
C ILE A 195 4.10 2.02 -12.76
N LYS A 196 5.33 1.51 -12.68
CA LYS A 196 5.59 0.12 -12.30
C LYS A 196 4.98 -0.24 -10.95
N VAL A 197 4.18 -1.30 -10.93
CA VAL A 197 3.61 -1.93 -9.72
C VAL A 197 4.33 -3.25 -9.47
N ASN A 198 4.69 -3.49 -8.21
CA ASN A 198 5.17 -4.78 -7.74
C ASN A 198 4.31 -5.22 -6.55
N GLY A 199 3.93 -6.50 -6.52
CA GLY A 199 3.17 -7.04 -5.40
C GLY A 199 3.27 -8.56 -5.26
N GLY A 200 2.64 -9.04 -4.19
CA GLY A 200 2.72 -10.40 -3.70
C GLY A 200 1.35 -10.93 -3.28
N PHE A 201 1.21 -12.25 -3.34
CA PHE A 201 0.16 -12.98 -2.65
C PHE A 201 0.70 -13.54 -1.34
N TYR A 202 -0.07 -13.44 -0.26
CA TYR A 202 0.38 -13.73 1.09
C TYR A 202 -0.50 -14.77 1.80
N GLY A 203 0.14 -15.48 2.73
CA GLY A 203 -0.48 -16.52 3.56
C GLY A 203 -0.58 -17.88 2.87
N PRO A 204 -1.20 -18.88 3.53
CA PRO A 204 -1.13 -20.27 3.11
C PRO A 204 -1.79 -20.58 1.76
N THR A 205 -2.79 -19.79 1.37
CA THR A 205 -3.63 -20.07 0.19
C THR A 205 -3.89 -18.83 -0.67
N ALA A 206 -2.96 -17.87 -0.69
CA ALA A 206 -3.15 -16.57 -1.33
C ALA A 206 -4.45 -15.88 -0.88
N GLY A 207 -4.75 -15.94 0.42
CA GLY A 207 -5.96 -15.31 0.99
C GLY A 207 -5.84 -13.78 1.09
N GLU A 208 -4.62 -13.27 0.93
CA GLU A 208 -4.25 -11.87 1.02
C GLU A 208 -3.39 -11.50 -0.18
N LEU A 209 -3.48 -10.24 -0.60
CA LEU A 209 -2.59 -9.66 -1.59
C LEU A 209 -2.21 -8.25 -1.18
N GLY A 210 -1.11 -7.77 -1.72
CA GLY A 210 -0.68 -6.39 -1.52
C GLY A 210 0.48 -6.04 -2.41
N GLY A 211 0.78 -4.75 -2.49
CA GLY A 211 1.80 -4.26 -3.38
C GLY A 211 2.07 -2.79 -3.17
N GLN A 212 2.93 -2.27 -4.03
CA GLN A 212 3.37 -0.90 -3.97
C GLN A 212 3.70 -0.37 -5.36
N PHE A 213 3.65 0.95 -5.48
CA PHE A 213 4.19 1.67 -6.62
C PHE A 213 4.69 3.04 -6.15
N HIS A 214 5.71 3.54 -6.85
CA HIS A 214 6.24 4.87 -6.61
C HIS A 214 6.77 5.48 -7.91
N HIS A 215 6.73 6.79 -8.00
CA HIS A 215 7.19 7.57 -9.13
C HIS A 215 7.61 8.97 -8.67
N LYS A 216 8.68 9.51 -9.27
CA LYS A 216 9.12 10.88 -9.06
C LYS A 216 9.27 11.58 -10.39
N SER A 217 8.61 12.72 -10.52
CA SER A 217 8.83 13.66 -11.62
C SER A 217 8.41 15.07 -11.19
N ASP A 218 8.83 16.07 -11.95
CA ASP A 218 8.38 17.47 -11.75
C ASP A 218 6.88 17.64 -12.04
N ASN A 219 6.30 16.75 -12.84
CA ASN A 219 4.87 16.78 -13.22
C ASN A 219 3.96 16.07 -12.20
N GLY A 220 4.54 15.50 -11.14
CA GLY A 220 3.85 14.77 -10.11
C GLY A 220 4.71 13.64 -9.57
N SER A 221 4.67 13.45 -8.26
CA SER A 221 5.29 12.33 -7.58
C SER A 221 4.25 11.54 -6.79
N VAL A 222 4.42 10.23 -6.69
CA VAL A 222 3.53 9.36 -5.91
C VAL A 222 4.32 8.27 -5.21
N GLY A 223 3.92 7.95 -3.99
CA GLY A 223 4.30 6.72 -3.28
C GLY A 223 3.04 6.10 -2.70
N ALA A 224 2.83 4.82 -2.92
CA ALA A 224 1.63 4.11 -2.48
C ALA A 224 1.94 2.67 -2.07
N VAL A 225 1.27 2.22 -1.00
CA VAL A 225 1.23 0.82 -0.54
C VAL A 225 -0.22 0.41 -0.33
N PHE A 226 -0.56 -0.83 -0.65
CA PHE A 226 -1.92 -1.34 -0.54
C PHE A 226 -1.96 -2.80 -0.07
N GLY A 227 -3.07 -3.19 0.54
CA GLY A 227 -3.32 -4.56 0.96
C GLY A 227 -4.81 -4.89 0.98
N ALA A 228 -5.15 -6.11 0.58
CA ALA A 228 -6.53 -6.55 0.43
C ALA A 228 -6.71 -8.04 0.82
N LYS A 229 -7.89 -8.35 1.39
CA LYS A 229 -8.29 -9.71 1.78
C LYS A 229 -9.22 -10.29 0.72
N ARG A 230 -9.06 -11.56 0.39
CA ARG A 230 -9.97 -12.30 -0.50
C ARG A 230 -11.37 -12.32 0.08
N GLN A 231 -12.38 -12.07 -0.75
CA GLN A 231 -13.78 -12.19 -0.39
C GLN A 231 -14.30 -13.58 -0.74
N ILE A 232 -15.32 -14.01 -0.02
CA ILE A 232 -16.12 -15.19 -0.33
C ILE A 232 -17.51 -14.63 -0.70
N GLU A 233 -18.09 -15.08 -1.81
CA GLU A 233 -19.48 -14.74 -2.12
C GLU A 233 -20.36 -15.21 -0.96
N LYS A 234 -21.20 -14.31 -0.45
CA LYS A 234 -22.16 -14.61 0.63
C LYS A 234 -23.41 -15.25 0.08
#